data_AF-A0A1T0CPK1-F1
#
_entry.id   AF-A0A1T0CPK1-F1
#
_cell.length_a   1.000
_cell.length_b   1.000
_cell.length_c   1.000
_cell.angle_alpha   90.00
_cell.angle_beta   90.00
_cell.angle_gamma   90.00
#
_symmetry.space_group_name_H-M   'P 1'
#
loop_
_entity.id
_entity.type
_entity.pdbx_description
1 polymer ?
#
loop_
_entity_poly.entity_id
_entity_poly.type
_entity_poly.pdbx_seq_one_letter_code
_entity_poly.pdbx_strand_id
1 'polypeptide(L)' 'MDNELKICDECGSSYFAKSSIMQSLCPECGFILYNHPKCNHVFHHGKCIKCAWNGNKSQFIKNLPPNSQDDYS' A
#
# COMPACT_ATOMS: atom_id res chain seq x y z
N MET A 1 21.40 3.97 -4.15
CA MET A 1 20.34 4.39 -3.20
C MET A 1 19.31 3.29 -3.20
N ASP A 2 19.60 2.30 -2.39
CA ASP A 2 18.88 1.03 -2.31
C ASP A 2 17.55 1.31 -1.62
N ASN A 3 16.46 1.25 -2.39
CA ASN A 3 15.14 1.26 -1.77
C ASN A 3 14.98 -0.07 -1.04
N GLU A 4 15.24 -0.06 0.27
CA GLU A 4 14.98 -1.23 1.11
C GLU A 4 13.52 -1.65 0.95
N LEU A 5 13.32 -2.86 0.45
CA LEU A 5 12.01 -3.49 0.27
C LEU A 5 11.65 -4.18 1.59
N LYS A 6 10.53 -3.76 2.18
CA LYS A 6 9.94 -4.40 3.36
C LYS A 6 8.64 -5.10 2.97
N ILE A 7 8.23 -6.04 3.81
CA ILE A 7 6.92 -6.70 3.69
C ILE A 7 5.98 -6.04 4.69
N CYS A 8 4.78 -5.70 4.24
CA CYS A 8 3.76 -5.12 5.08
C CYS A 8 3.19 -6.19 6.01
N ASP A 9 3.22 -5.93 7.32
CA ASP A 9 2.74 -6.87 8.33
C ASP A 9 1.22 -7.14 8.21
N GLU A 10 0.47 -6.19 7.63
CA GLU A 10 -0.99 -6.29 7.49
C GLU A 10 -1.43 -7.02 6.22
N CYS A 11 -0.85 -6.68 5.06
CA CYS A 11 -1.30 -7.20 3.77
C CYS A 11 -0.30 -8.16 3.09
N GLY A 12 0.90 -8.34 3.65
CA GLY A 12 1.94 -9.17 3.08
C GLY A 12 2.50 -8.66 1.75
N SER A 13 2.12 -7.46 1.29
CA SER A 13 2.71 -6.88 0.09
C SER A 13 4.13 -6.40 0.37
N SER A 14 5.00 -6.55 -0.63
CA SER A 14 6.27 -5.81 -0.64
C SER A 14 6.01 -4.32 -0.84
N TYR A 15 6.83 -3.49 -0.20
CA TYR A 15 6.79 -2.04 -0.37
C TYR A 15 8.16 -1.41 -0.08
N PHE A 16 8.41 -0.20 -0.58
CA PHE A 16 9.65 0.53 -0.25
C PHE A 16 9.55 1.17 1.13
N ALA A 17 10.51 0.90 2.01
CA ALA A 17 10.55 1.46 3.37
C ALA A 17 10.45 2.99 3.36
N LYS A 18 11.14 3.66 2.43
CA LYS A 18 11.11 5.12 2.28
C LYS A 18 9.76 5.70 1.84
N SER A 19 8.89 4.87 1.26
CA SER A 19 7.59 5.31 0.74
C SER A 19 6.51 5.30 1.81
N SER A 20 6.77 4.66 2.95
CA SER A 20 5.85 4.60 4.08
C SER A 20 6.38 5.41 5.25
N ILE A 21 5.45 6.02 5.99
CA ILE A 21 5.75 6.68 7.27
C ILE A 21 6.08 5.63 8.35
N MET A 22 5.48 4.43 8.24
CA MET A 22 5.66 3.34 9.20
C MET A 22 6.49 2.21 8.59
N GLN A 23 7.52 1.78 9.31
CA GLN A 23 8.43 0.73 8.85
C GLN A 23 7.82 -0.68 8.80
N SER A 24 6.60 -0.86 9.29
CA SER A 24 5.86 -2.14 9.29
C SER A 24 4.69 -2.18 8.31
N LEU A 25 4.24 -1.03 7.79
CA LEU A 25 3.03 -0.94 6.96
C LEU A 25 3.36 -0.36 5.60
N CYS A 26 2.74 -0.89 4.55
CA CYS A 26 2.77 -0.24 3.25
C CYS A 26 1.95 1.06 3.26
N PRO A 27 2.18 1.97 2.30
CA PRO A 27 1.45 3.24 2.24
C PRO A 27 -0.07 3.09 2.12
N GLU A 28 -0.55 1.99 1.53
CA GLU A 28 -1.98 1.71 1.42
C GLU A 28 -2.59 1.36 2.78
N CYS A 29 -1.99 0.40 3.51
CA CYS A 29 -2.47 0.04 4.84
C CYS A 29 -2.32 1.21 5.82
N GLY A 30 -1.23 1.97 5.73
CA GLY A 30 -1.04 3.18 6.52
C GLY A 30 -2.11 4.25 6.26
N PHE A 31 -2.50 4.45 5.00
CA PHE A 31 -3.61 5.33 4.65
C PHE A 31 -4.95 4.82 5.20
N ILE A 32 -5.27 3.54 5.02
CA ILE A 32 -6.59 3.03 5.41
C ILE A 32 -6.75 2.93 6.92
N LEU A 33 -5.69 2.55 7.66
CA LEU A 33 -5.75 2.34 9.11
C LEU A 33 -5.51 3.63 9.91
N TYR A 34 -4.62 4.50 9.44
CA TYR A 34 -4.14 5.66 10.19
C TYR A 34 -4.30 6.98 9.44
N ASN A 35 -4.94 6.97 8.26
CA ASN A 35 -5.15 8.15 7.43
C ASN A 35 -3.84 8.86 7.01
N HIS A 36 -2.75 8.10 6.87
CA HIS A 36 -1.48 8.59 6.33
C HIS A 36 -1.60 8.95 4.84
N PRO A 37 -0.72 9.82 4.30
CA PRO A 37 -0.78 10.21 2.89
C PRO A 37 -0.90 9.00 1.93
N LYS A 38 -2.00 8.98 1.18
CA LYS A 38 -2.26 7.96 0.16
C LYS A 38 -1.18 8.02 -0.90
N CYS A 39 -0.63 6.85 -1.25
CA CYS A 39 0.25 6.76 -2.41
C CYS A 39 -0.59 6.83 -3.68
N ASN A 40 -0.24 7.76 -4.58
CA ASN A 40 -0.79 7.78 -5.94
C ASN A 40 -0.13 6.65 -6.75
N HIS A 41 -0.69 5.44 -6.61
CA HIS A 41 -0.13 4.23 -7.17
C HIS A 41 0.00 4.31 -8.68
N VAL A 42 1.20 4.03 -9.19
CA VAL A 42 1.47 3.94 -10.62
C VAL A 42 1.95 2.53 -10.89
N PHE A 43 1.06 1.68 -11.38
CA PHE A 43 1.35 0.27 -11.62
C PHE A 43 2.11 0.07 -12.93
N HIS A 44 3.21 -0.68 -12.84
CA HIS A 44 3.95 -1.18 -14.00
C HIS A 44 4.35 -2.63 -13.70
N HIS A 45 4.06 -3.55 -14.62
CA HIS A 45 4.30 -4.99 -14.44
C HIS A 45 3.75 -5.57 -13.11
N GLY A 46 2.55 -5.13 -12.69
CA GLY A 46 1.87 -5.65 -11.50
C GLY A 46 2.40 -5.15 -10.15
N LYS A 47 3.29 -4.16 -10.14
CA LYS A 47 3.75 -3.48 -8.92
C LYS A 47 3.75 -1.97 -9.10
N CYS A 48 3.50 -1.24 -8.02
CA CYS A 48 3.61 0.20 -8.02
C CYS A 48 5.09 0.62 -8.13
N ILE A 49 5.47 1.42 -9.12
CA ILE A 49 6.86 1.87 -9.27
C ILE A 49 7.30 2.83 -8.15
N LYS A 50 6.34 3.46 -7.46
CA LYS A 50 6.61 4.46 -6.40
C LYS A 50 6.77 3.85 -5.02
N CYS A 51 5.98 2.82 -4.70
CA CYS A 51 5.96 2.21 -3.37
C CYS A 51 6.17 0.70 -3.39
N ALA A 52 6.37 0.08 -4.56
CA ALA A 52 6.49 -1.38 -4.77
C ALA A 52 5.28 -2.23 -4.36
N TRP A 53 4.19 -1.60 -3.92
CA TRP A 53 2.96 -2.28 -3.56
C TRP A 53 2.40 -3.07 -4.75
N ASN A 54 2.05 -4.34 -4.53
CA ASN A 54 1.56 -5.25 -5.55
C ASN A 54 0.02 -5.28 -5.67
N GLY A 55 -0.67 -4.37 -4.98
CA GLY A 55 -2.14 -4.33 -4.94
C GLY A 55 -2.77 -5.26 -3.89
N ASN A 56 -1.98 -6.04 -3.15
CA ASN A 56 -2.53 -6.92 -2.13
C ASN A 56 -3.05 -6.12 -0.92
N LYS A 57 -4.21 -6.51 -0.42
CA LYS A 57 -4.93 -5.88 0.70
C LYS A 57 -5.13 -6.91 1.81
N SER A 58 -5.08 -6.46 3.06
CA SER A 58 -5.36 -7.32 4.21
C SER A 58 -6.82 -7.80 4.19
N GLN A 59 -7.12 -8.90 4.88
CA GLN A 59 -8.49 -9.39 5.01
C GLN A 59 -9.40 -8.34 5.65
N PHE A 60 -8.87 -7.60 6.63
CA PHE A 60 -9.58 -6.48 7.24
C PHE A 60 -9.98 -5.42 6.19
N ILE A 61 -9.03 -4.97 5.37
CA ILE A 61 -9.27 -3.96 4.33
C ILE A 61 -10.25 -4.47 3.25
N LYS A 62 -10.17 -5.76 2.90
CA LYS A 62 -11.11 -6.39 1.94
C LYS A 62 -12.55 -6.43 2.45
N ASN A 63 -12.74 -6.45 3.77
CA ASN A 63 -14.06 -6.48 4.41
C ASN A 63 -14.60 -5.07 4.73
N LEU A 64 -13.86 -4.00 4.42
CA LEU A 64 -14.36 -2.64 4.57
C LEU A 64 -15.41 -2.33 3.48
N PRO A 65 -16.48 -1.59 3.81
CA PRO A 65 -17.51 -1.25 2.86
C PRO A 65 -16.94 -0.45 1.67
N PRO A 66 -17.43 -0.69 0.43
CA PRO A 66 -16.87 -0.17 -0.83
C PRO A 66 -16.88 1.36 -0.95
N ASN A 67 -17.53 2.07 -0.02
CA ASN A 67 -17.66 3.53 0.04
C ASN A 67 -16.34 4.27 0.39
N SER A 68 -15.19 3.62 0.19
CA SER A 68 -13.84 4.13 0.43
C SER A 68 -12.87 3.78 -0.70
N GLN A 69 -13.37 3.22 -1.81
CA GLN A 69 -12.61 2.85 -3.00
C GLN A 69 -13.30 3.46 -4.23
N ASP A 70 -13.25 4.78 -4.36
CA ASP A 70 -13.71 5.46 -5.57
C ASP A 70 -12.90 4.99 -6.78
N ASP A 71 -13.56 4.11 -7.54
CA ASP A 71 -13.86 4.25 -8.97
C ASP A 71 -12.83 4.99 -9.82
N TYR A 72 -12.12 4.25 -10.66
CA TYR A 72 -11.57 4.76 -11.91
C TYR A 72 -11.83 3.72 -13.00
N SER A 73 -12.98 3.87 -13.66
CA SER A 73 -13.23 3.35 -15.01
C SER A 73 -12.41 4.14 -16.04
#